data_AF-A0A285NNU4-F1
#
_entry.id   AF-A0A285NNU4-F1
#
_cell.length_a   1.000
_cell.length_b   1.000
_cell.length_c   1.000
_cell.angle_alpha   90.00
_cell.angle_beta   90.00
_cell.angle_gamma   90.00
#
_symmetry.space_group_name_H-M   'P 1'
#
loop_
_entity.id
_entity.type
_entity.pdbx_description
1 polymer ?
#
loop_
_entity_poly.entity_id
_entity_poly.type
_entity_poly.pdbx_seq_one_letter_code
_entity_poly.pdbx_strand_id
1 'polypeptide(L)'
;MDKAGSIRLHEAPPESVLAQVGDLHSTDILILLFLILTLGMLTFVFLVWRNSKKPPEERRSNFALFLIALNVGFFATVLFFVYRVVVIGIKYLMSQ
;
A
#
# COMPACT_ATOMS: atom_id res chain seq x y z
N MET A 1 -15.05 -48.19 13.59
CA MET A 1 -15.14 -47.54 12.27
C MET A 1 -15.53 -46.07 12.44
N ASP A 2 -14.65 -45.07 12.46
CA ASP A 2 -13.30 -44.95 12.99
C ASP A 2 -13.10 -43.48 13.34
N LYS A 3 -12.87 -43.19 14.63
CA LYS A 3 -12.55 -41.85 15.16
C LYS A 3 -11.18 -41.31 14.68
N ALA A 4 -10.50 -42.03 13.80
CA ALA A 4 -9.23 -41.65 13.19
C ALA A 4 -9.39 -40.74 11.95
N GLY A 5 -10.58 -40.74 11.33
CA GLY A 5 -10.86 -39.92 10.13
C GLY A 5 -11.15 -38.44 10.44
N SER A 6 -11.64 -38.12 11.64
CA SER A 6 -12.04 -36.76 12.03
C SER A 6 -10.91 -35.92 12.65
N ILE A 7 -9.74 -36.51 12.93
CA ILE A 7 -8.60 -35.80 13.52
C ILE A 7 -7.62 -35.30 12.44
N ARG A 8 -7.65 -35.87 11.23
CA ARG A 8 -6.75 -35.46 10.13
C ARG A 8 -7.20 -34.22 9.34
N LEU A 9 -8.35 -33.65 9.65
CA LEU A 9 -8.88 -32.46 8.96
C LEU A 9 -8.50 -31.13 9.63
N HIS A 10 -7.73 -31.16 10.72
CA HIS A 10 -7.33 -29.95 11.46
C HIS A 10 -5.88 -29.49 11.27
N GLU A 11 -5.10 -30.19 10.45
CA GLU A 11 -3.79 -29.73 10.00
C GLU A 11 -3.88 -29.35 8.53
N ALA A 12 -4.40 -28.14 8.27
CA ALA A 12 -4.03 -27.47 7.03
C ALA A 12 -2.49 -27.38 7.04
N PRO A 13 -1.77 -27.91 6.03
CA PRO A 13 -0.32 -28.00 6.10
C PRO A 13 0.24 -26.57 6.21
N PRO A 14 1.31 -26.32 6.99
CA PRO A 14 1.80 -24.96 7.28
C PRO A 14 2.07 -24.14 6.01
N GLU A 15 2.38 -24.81 4.90
CA GLU A 15 2.48 -24.25 3.55
C GLU A 15 1.17 -23.65 3.00
N SER A 16 0.00 -24.14 3.37
CA SER A 16 -1.29 -23.53 3.03
C SER A 16 -1.55 -22.22 3.78
N VAL A 17 -1.12 -22.13 5.04
CA VAL A 17 -1.22 -20.89 5.84
C VAL A 17 -0.16 -19.89 5.37
N LEU A 18 1.07 -20.33 5.11
CA LEU A 18 2.13 -19.48 4.57
C LEU A 18 1.82 -18.99 3.15
N ALA A 19 1.21 -19.82 2.30
CA ALA A 19 0.76 -19.41 0.97
C ALA A 19 -0.41 -18.40 1.08
N GLN A 20 -1.37 -18.63 1.98
CA GLN A 20 -2.50 -17.72 2.18
C GLN A 20 -2.06 -16.37 2.80
N VAL A 21 -1.10 -16.39 3.72
CA VAL A 21 -0.46 -15.19 4.28
C VAL A 21 0.40 -14.49 3.23
N GLY A 22 1.11 -15.24 2.38
CA GLY A 22 1.88 -14.74 1.25
C GLY A 22 1.01 -14.08 0.18
N ASP A 23 -0.17 -14.64 -0.13
CA ASP A 23 -1.14 -14.08 -1.08
C ASP A 23 -1.80 -12.80 -0.54
N LEU A 24 -2.15 -12.81 0.75
CA LEU A 24 -2.67 -11.62 1.44
C LEU A 24 -1.65 -10.48 1.44
N HIS A 25 -0.39 -10.76 1.78
CA HIS A 25 0.67 -9.74 1.78
C HIS A 25 1.06 -9.28 0.38
N SER A 26 1.12 -10.18 -0.60
CA SER A 26 1.47 -9.82 -1.98
C SER A 26 0.40 -8.92 -2.61
N THR A 27 -0.88 -9.20 -2.34
CA THR A 27 -2.00 -8.37 -2.79
C THR A 27 -1.93 -6.97 -2.17
N ASP A 28 -1.67 -6.86 -0.87
CA ASP A 28 -1.52 -5.57 -0.19
C ASP A 28 -0.30 -4.77 -0.71
N ILE A 29 0.83 -5.43 -0.96
CA ILE A 29 2.03 -4.81 -1.55
C ILE A 29 1.72 -4.28 -2.96
N LEU A 30 1.01 -5.05 -3.78
CA LEU A 30 0.66 -4.64 -5.14
C LEU A 30 -0.30 -3.43 -5.13
N ILE A 31 -1.25 -3.41 -4.20
CA ILE A 31 -2.14 -2.26 -3.98
C ILE A 31 -1.34 -1.03 -3.51
N LEU A 32 -0.39 -1.20 -2.58
CA LEU A 32 0.47 -0.12 -2.11
C LEU A 32 1.36 0.43 -3.24
N LEU A 33 1.89 -0.45 -4.08
CA LEU A 33 2.70 -0.08 -5.24
C LEU A 33 1.87 0.68 -6.28
N PHE A 34 0.64 0.22 -6.54
CA PHE A 34 -0.28 0.93 -7.41
C PHE A 34 -0.64 2.31 -6.84
N LEU A 35 -0.85 2.40 -5.53
CA LEU A 35 -1.19 3.64 -4.85
C LEU A 35 -0.05 4.67 -4.93
N ILE A 36 1.19 4.27 -4.63
CA ILE A 36 2.34 5.19 -4.68
C ILE A 36 2.62 5.66 -6.10
N LEU A 37 2.52 4.78 -7.09
CA LEU A 37 2.72 5.14 -8.50
C LEU A 37 1.63 6.11 -8.98
N THR A 38 0.36 5.82 -8.68
CA THR A 38 -0.77 6.67 -9.09
C THR A 38 -0.71 8.04 -8.42
N LEU A 39 -0.53 8.09 -7.10
CA LEU A 39 -0.43 9.35 -6.35
C LEU A 39 0.82 10.15 -6.73
N GLY A 40 1.96 9.48 -6.91
CA GLY A 40 3.20 10.10 -7.37
C GLY A 40 3.03 10.73 -8.75
N MET A 41 2.45 9.98 -9.70
CA MET A 41 2.19 10.47 -11.06
C MET A 41 1.22 11.65 -11.06
N LEU A 42 0.09 11.56 -10.35
CA LEU A 42 -0.88 12.65 -10.24
C LEU A 42 -0.26 13.90 -9.63
N THR A 43 0.53 13.74 -8.56
CA THR A 43 1.22 14.85 -7.90
C THR A 43 2.25 15.49 -8.83
N PHE A 44 3.01 14.68 -9.57
CA PHE A 44 4.00 15.17 -10.52
C PHE A 44 3.33 15.95 -11.67
N VAL A 45 2.30 15.40 -12.30
CA VAL A 45 1.55 16.08 -13.38
C VAL A 45 0.95 17.38 -12.87
N PHE A 46 0.36 17.38 -11.68
CA PHE A 46 -0.18 18.58 -11.05
C PHE A 46 0.89 19.65 -10.79
N LEU A 47 2.05 19.24 -10.27
CA LEU A 47 3.18 20.15 -10.01
C LEU A 47 3.77 20.72 -11.30
N VAL A 48 3.92 19.91 -12.35
CA VAL A 48 4.38 20.37 -13.68
C VAL A 48 3.38 21.37 -14.26
N TRP A 49 2.09 21.05 -14.24
CA TRP A 49 1.04 21.95 -14.71
C TRP A 49 1.05 23.30 -13.96
N ARG A 50 1.20 23.26 -12.64
CA ARG A 50 1.32 24.48 -11.82
C ARG A 50 2.60 25.25 -12.10
N ASN A 51 3.71 24.56 -12.33
CA ASN A 51 5.02 25.17 -12.61
C ASN A 51 5.05 25.84 -14.00
N SER A 52 4.38 25.27 -15.00
CA SER A 52 4.29 25.85 -16.35
C SER A 52 3.54 27.18 -16.38
N LYS A 53 2.64 27.43 -15.42
CA LYS A 53 1.94 28.71 -15.25
C LYS A 53 2.80 29.82 -14.65
N LYS A 54 4.00 29.49 -14.13
CA LYS A 54 4.89 30.48 -13.53
C LYS A 54 5.76 31.19 -14.58
N PRO A 55 6.20 32.43 -14.30
CA PRO A 55 7.21 33.12 -15.09
C PRO A 55 8.48 32.25 -15.21
N PRO A 56 9.19 32.29 -16.35
CA PRO A 56 10.36 31.42 -16.60
C PRO A 56 11.42 31.45 -15.49
N GLU A 57 11.55 32.62 -14.87
CA GLU A 57 12.53 32.96 -13.82
C GLU A 57 12.27 32.21 -12.50
N GLU A 58 11.00 31.85 -12.22
CA GLU A 58 10.59 31.16 -11.00
C GLU A 58 10.31 29.67 -11.20
N ARG A 59 10.48 29.16 -12.43
CA ARG A 59 10.20 27.76 -12.75
C ARG A 59 11.20 26.87 -12.04
N ARG A 60 10.69 25.95 -11.23
CA ARG A 60 11.51 24.89 -10.64
C ARG A 60 11.87 23.87 -11.71
N SER A 61 13.04 23.24 -11.57
CA SER A 61 13.46 22.13 -12.42
C SER A 61 12.49 20.95 -12.31
N ASN A 62 12.23 20.27 -13.43
CA ASN A 62 11.41 19.07 -13.49
C ASN A 62 11.92 17.98 -12.54
N PHE A 63 13.24 17.88 -12.34
CA PHE A 63 13.84 16.95 -11.40
C PHE A 63 13.46 17.27 -9.94
N ALA A 64 13.47 18.55 -9.57
CA ALA A 64 13.04 18.97 -8.24
C ALA A 64 11.54 18.70 -8.01
N LEU A 65 10.70 18.92 -9.03
CA LEU A 65 9.27 18.59 -8.96
C LEU A 65 9.03 17.08 -8.83
N PHE A 66 9.84 16.27 -9.51
CA PHE A 66 9.80 14.80 -9.38
C PHE A 66 10.14 14.36 -7.96
N LEU A 67 11.21 14.88 -7.36
CA LEU A 67 11.57 14.54 -5.98
C LEU A 67 10.49 14.95 -4.98
N ILE A 68 9.85 16.11 -5.18
CA ILE A 68 8.72 16.55 -4.34
C ILE A 68 7.54 15.58 -4.50
N ALA A 69 7.17 15.25 -5.74
CA ALA A 69 6.07 14.33 -6.01
C ALA A 69 6.32 12.93 -5.43
N LEU A 70 7.55 12.42 -5.52
CA LEU A 70 7.95 11.15 -4.94
C LEU A 70 7.81 11.17 -3.41
N ASN A 71 8.28 12.22 -2.74
CA ASN A 71 8.14 12.36 -1.30
C ASN A 71 6.67 12.42 -0.87
N VAL A 72 5.87 13.25 -1.54
CA VAL A 72 4.43 13.37 -1.24
C VAL A 72 3.71 12.04 -1.45
N GLY A 73 3.97 11.35 -2.56
CA GLY A 73 3.40 10.03 -2.85
C GLY A 73 3.80 8.97 -1.81
N PHE A 74 5.07 8.97 -1.40
CA PHE A 74 5.57 8.10 -0.34
C PHE A 74 4.85 8.33 0.99
N PHE A 75 4.82 9.58 1.48
CA PHE A 75 4.17 9.89 2.75
C PHE A 75 2.66 9.60 2.73
N ALA A 76 1.97 9.92 1.63
CA ALA A 76 0.55 9.60 1.49
C ALA A 76 0.30 8.09 1.55
N THR A 77 1.16 7.30 0.89
CA THR A 77 1.07 5.83 0.89
C THR A 77 1.33 5.25 2.29
N VAL A 78 2.36 5.75 2.99
CA VAL A 78 2.68 5.33 4.36
C VAL A 78 1.52 5.66 5.31
N LEU A 79 0.96 6.87 5.24
CA LEU A 79 -0.18 7.25 6.08
C LEU A 79 -1.41 6.38 5.82
N PHE A 80 -1.70 6.08 4.55
CA PHE A 80 -2.78 5.18 4.17
C PHE A 80 -2.56 3.76 4.72
N PHE A 81 -1.34 3.25 4.62
CA PHE A 81 -0.97 1.94 5.17
C PHE A 81 -1.15 1.89 6.69
N VAL A 82 -0.60 2.86 7.42
CA VAL A 82 -0.72 2.96 8.87
C VAL A 82 -2.19 3.05 9.28
N TYR A 83 -2.99 3.88 8.59
CA TYR A 83 -4.44 3.96 8.83
C TYR A 83 -5.12 2.59 8.66
N ARG A 84 -4.84 1.86 7.58
CA ARG A 84 -5.40 0.52 7.35
C ARG A 84 -5.03 -0.44 8.48
N VAL A 85 -3.76 -0.50 8.87
CA VAL A 85 -3.27 -1.37 9.95
C VAL A 85 -3.94 -1.02 11.28
N VAL A 86 -4.03 0.26 11.63
CA VAL A 86 -4.67 0.73 12.88
C VAL A 86 -6.15 0.36 12.89
N VAL A 87 -6.89 0.60 11.81
CA VAL A 87 -8.32 0.27 11.73
C VAL A 87 -8.55 -1.24 11.85
N ILE A 88 -7.70 -2.06 11.23
CA ILE A 88 -7.77 -3.53 11.37
C ILE A 88 -7.51 -3.93 12.83
N GLY A 89 -6.49 -3.35 13.47
CA GLY A 89 -6.18 -3.59 14.88
C GLY A 89 -7.32 -3.21 15.82
N ILE A 90 -7.95 -2.06 15.62
CA ILE A 90 -9.11 -1.61 16.40
C ILE A 90 -10.30 -2.56 16.21
N LYS A 91 -10.60 -2.95 14.97
CA LYS A 91 -11.69 -3.91 14.69
C LYS A 91 -11.45 -5.26 15.37
N TYR A 92 -10.21 -5.73 15.38
CA TYR A 92 -9.85 -6.96 16.07
C TYR A 92 -10.07 -6.85 17.59
N LEU A 93 -9.64 -5.72 18.19
CA LEU A 93 -9.85 -5.47 19.62
C LEU A 93 -11.32 -5.30 20.01
N MET A 94 -12.17 -4.73 19.14
CA MET A 94 -13.61 -4.60 19.38
C MET A 94 -14.41 -5.87 19.08
N SER A 95 -13.84 -6.81 18.32
CA SER A 95 -14.47 -8.08 17.96
C SER A 95 -14.19 -9.19 18.98
N GLN A 96 -13.28 -8.96 19.93
CA GLN A 96 -13.12 -9.78 21.14
C GLN A 96 -13.98 -9.21 22.26
#